data_AF-A0A1G0CFV2-F1
#
_entry.id   AF-A0A1G0CFV2-F1
#
_cell.length_a   1.000
_cell.length_b   1.000
_cell.length_c   1.000
_cell.angle_alpha   90.00
_cell.angle_beta   90.00
_cell.angle_gamma   90.00
#
_symmetry.space_group_name_H-M   'P 1'
#
loop_
_entity.id
_entity.type
_entity.pdbx_description
1 polymer ?
#
loop_
_entity_poly.entity_id
_entity_poly.type
_entity_poly.pdbx_seq_one_letter_code
_entity_poly.pdbx_strand_id
1 'polypeptide(L)'
;MKSFIVLCLFIVSAFQVSAQESTDQQLANLYYNNGEYAKALEYFEKLVNKQSTKFDLLRYAECLEKTDNLKEAEKVLKKARTQFPTDMELPILLGEFYERTDHVDQANKLYNELIKTASTSGYRVVELYDVFRKKGKTETALKTLEAGRKELKKSYPLQLQFAEVYGLLGRTDDMVDEYFAMLDEFPNYRGGIEASLSKQIDFVNDETGIYGKLKEKLLQRIQKKPGETIYAEMLIWLFVQKKEFKSALVQAQALDKREKGQGTRVMELGETCLQNGDYATARAAYKYVIELGDMEPNFFRAYAALLNVRFREITYEKRFNEADIAAAINEYRSAIKIVGWNRNSVRIARELAIIQAYYGNDATSAAQLLDSCLAMSGLTDMQKAEVKMSLADVLVLQNDIWQASLYYMQIDKEFKYETVGHEAKFKNARIFYYDGDFLFAQSQLDVLKQSTSKLIANDAMKLSILITDNLGLDSNYTAMNLFAKADLLLEQHQFSAAFKLYDTINEAFPYHGLADEIYLRKAQAMQQQGKWEEAVVYLEKIVSQHGEDILADDAVFQLGEIYEKHLNNPEKAAEYYKKILFEFKGSLLTVEARKRFRTLRGDAAVEEDI
;
A
#
# COMPACT_ATOMS: atom_id res chain seq x y z
N MET A 1 -71.26 22.20 -63.97
CA MET A 1 -69.85 21.94 -63.64
C MET A 1 -69.81 20.58 -62.96
N LYS A 2 -69.64 19.51 -63.73
CA LYS A 2 -68.39 18.79 -64.00
C LYS A 2 -67.89 17.93 -62.81
N SER A 3 -68.03 16.61 -63.00
CA SER A 3 -67.25 15.49 -62.42
C SER A 3 -67.46 15.21 -60.93
N PHE A 4 -68.24 14.23 -60.46
CA PHE A 4 -68.40 12.79 -60.77
C PHE A 4 -67.13 11.94 -60.54
N ILE A 5 -67.10 11.32 -59.35
CA ILE A 5 -66.76 9.92 -58.98
C ILE A 5 -65.68 9.19 -59.81
N VAL A 6 -64.78 8.55 -59.05
CA VAL A 6 -63.93 7.37 -59.34
C VAL A 6 -62.43 7.69 -59.50
N LEU A 7 -61.64 6.84 -58.84
CA LEU A 7 -60.20 6.57 -58.95
C LEU A 7 -59.33 7.26 -57.88
N CYS A 8 -59.18 6.65 -56.70
CA CYS A 8 -58.19 5.60 -56.40
C CYS A 8 -56.72 6.05 -56.52
N LEU A 9 -55.98 5.76 -55.44
CA LEU A 9 -54.53 5.63 -55.35
C LEU A 9 -53.74 6.95 -55.53
N PHE A 10 -52.90 7.39 -54.59
CA PHE A 10 -51.74 6.72 -54.02
C PHE A 10 -51.20 7.61 -52.90
N ILE A 11 -50.46 7.02 -51.94
CA ILE A 11 -49.69 7.69 -50.87
C ILE A 11 -50.47 7.89 -49.55
N VAL A 12 -51.04 6.79 -49.05
CA VAL A 12 -50.76 6.42 -47.65
C VAL A 12 -49.61 5.43 -47.75
N SER A 13 -48.40 5.96 -47.62
CA SER A 13 -47.19 5.18 -47.48
C SER A 13 -47.37 4.21 -46.32
N ALA A 14 -47.18 2.94 -46.65
CA ALA A 14 -47.13 1.81 -45.75
C ALA A 14 -46.10 2.06 -44.64
N PHE A 15 -46.57 2.51 -43.47
CA PHE A 15 -46.11 1.87 -42.24
C PHE A 15 -47.04 0.69 -42.02
N GLN A 16 -46.71 -0.44 -42.66
CA GLN A 16 -47.03 -1.70 -42.01
C GLN A 16 -46.29 -1.66 -40.68
N VAL A 17 -47.02 -1.31 -39.63
CA VAL A 17 -46.73 -1.77 -38.29
C VAL A 17 -46.78 -3.29 -38.41
N SER A 18 -45.64 -3.90 -38.73
CA SER A 18 -45.33 -5.22 -38.23
C SER A 18 -45.40 -5.06 -36.72
N ALA A 19 -46.58 -5.28 -36.15
CA ALA A 19 -46.65 -5.72 -34.77
C ALA A 19 -45.66 -6.88 -34.72
N GLN A 20 -44.55 -6.70 -34.00
CA GLN A 20 -43.68 -7.83 -33.69
C GLN A 20 -44.60 -8.85 -33.04
N GLU A 21 -44.96 -9.91 -33.77
CA GLU A 21 -45.48 -11.11 -33.13
C GLU A 21 -44.40 -11.51 -32.13
N SER A 22 -44.68 -11.24 -30.86
CA SER A 22 -43.80 -11.63 -29.77
C SER A 22 -43.66 -13.14 -29.89
N THR A 23 -42.46 -13.59 -30.22
CA THR A 23 -42.18 -15.02 -30.32
C THR A 23 -42.63 -15.74 -29.05
N ASP A 24 -43.10 -16.98 -29.14
CA ASP A 24 -43.53 -17.77 -27.97
C ASP A 24 -42.45 -17.74 -26.85
N GLN A 25 -41.17 -17.67 -27.22
CA GLN A 25 -40.02 -17.50 -26.31
C GLN A 25 -40.08 -16.19 -25.50
N GLN A 26 -40.41 -15.06 -26.13
CA GLN A 26 -40.48 -13.76 -25.47
C GLN A 26 -41.67 -13.69 -24.52
N LEU A 27 -42.83 -14.22 -24.91
CA LEU A 27 -44.01 -14.29 -24.05
C LEU A 27 -43.80 -15.24 -22.86
N ALA A 28 -43.23 -16.42 -23.09
CA ALA A 28 -42.91 -17.38 -22.03
C ALA A 28 -42.02 -16.75 -20.94
N ASN A 29 -40.93 -16.07 -21.37
CA ASN A 29 -40.02 -15.40 -20.45
C ASN A 29 -40.65 -14.20 -19.75
N LEU A 30 -41.48 -13.41 -20.45
CA LEU A 30 -42.20 -12.27 -19.86
C LEU A 30 -43.11 -12.74 -18.71
N TYR A 31 -43.98 -13.72 -18.98
CA TYR A 31 -44.90 -14.25 -17.96
C TYR A 31 -44.13 -14.90 -16.80
N TYR A 32 -43.06 -15.64 -17.08
CA TYR A 32 -42.21 -16.22 -16.04
C TYR A 32 -41.57 -15.17 -15.15
N ASN A 33 -41.00 -14.10 -15.73
CA ASN A 33 -40.38 -13.01 -14.97
C ASN A 33 -41.40 -12.21 -14.15
N ASN A 34 -42.66 -12.14 -14.60
CA ASN A 34 -43.76 -11.53 -13.86
C ASN A 34 -44.34 -12.44 -12.75
N GLY A 35 -43.85 -13.67 -12.60
CA GLY A 35 -44.41 -14.66 -11.66
C GLY A 35 -45.74 -15.27 -12.11
N GLU A 36 -46.18 -15.02 -13.35
CA GLU A 36 -47.41 -15.55 -13.94
C GLU A 36 -47.18 -16.97 -14.49
N TYR A 37 -46.76 -17.90 -13.62
CA TYR A 37 -46.27 -19.22 -14.01
C TYR A 37 -47.28 -20.06 -14.78
N ALA A 38 -48.58 -19.95 -14.47
CA ALA A 38 -49.63 -20.68 -15.19
C ALA A 38 -49.74 -20.25 -16.66
N LYS A 39 -49.58 -18.95 -16.95
CA LYS A 39 -49.57 -18.44 -18.33
C LYS A 39 -48.27 -18.81 -19.03
N ALA A 40 -47.13 -18.67 -18.34
CA ALA A 40 -45.83 -19.06 -18.87
C ALA A 40 -45.80 -20.55 -19.27
N LEU A 41 -46.50 -21.40 -18.52
CA LEU A 41 -46.60 -22.84 -18.74
C LEU A 41 -47.10 -23.20 -20.13
N GLU A 42 -48.17 -22.54 -20.60
CA GLU A 42 -48.75 -22.80 -21.93
C GLU A 42 -47.77 -22.49 -23.07
N TYR A 43 -46.95 -21.45 -22.92
CA TYR A 43 -45.95 -21.08 -23.92
C TYR A 43 -44.72 -21.99 -23.82
N PHE A 44 -44.24 -22.29 -22.62
CA PHE A 44 -43.11 -23.21 -22.44
C PHE A 44 -43.45 -24.64 -22.90
N GLU A 45 -44.68 -25.11 -22.73
CA GLU A 45 -45.13 -26.39 -23.27
C GLU A 45 -45.02 -26.44 -24.81
N LYS A 46 -45.48 -25.39 -25.50
CA LYS A 46 -45.34 -25.26 -26.96
C LYS A 46 -43.88 -25.27 -27.40
N LEU A 47 -43.02 -24.54 -26.69
CA LEU A 47 -41.59 -24.45 -26.98
C LEU A 47 -40.91 -25.82 -26.81
N VAL A 48 -41.16 -26.49 -25.68
CA VAL A 48 -40.61 -27.82 -25.38
C VAL A 48 -41.09 -28.87 -26.39
N ASN A 49 -42.33 -28.79 -26.87
CA ASN A 49 -42.87 -29.72 -27.87
C ASN A 49 -42.31 -29.50 -29.28
N LYS A 50 -41.87 -28.28 -29.62
CA LYS A 50 -41.32 -27.94 -30.95
C LYS A 50 -39.81 -28.20 -31.03
N GLN A 51 -39.05 -27.66 -30.09
CA GLN A 51 -37.60 -27.87 -29.97
C GLN A 51 -37.17 -27.57 -28.53
N SER A 52 -36.85 -28.61 -27.76
CA SER A 52 -36.52 -28.44 -26.35
C SER A 52 -35.04 -28.12 -26.15
N THR A 53 -34.70 -26.89 -25.76
CA THR A 53 -33.37 -26.57 -25.22
C THR A 53 -33.30 -26.89 -23.71
N LYS A 54 -32.10 -26.97 -23.12
CA LYS A 54 -31.93 -27.11 -21.66
C LYS A 54 -32.68 -26.01 -20.92
N PHE A 55 -32.56 -24.77 -21.39
CA PHE A 55 -33.19 -23.61 -20.77
C PHE A 55 -34.71 -23.75 -20.76
N ASP A 56 -35.32 -24.11 -21.89
CA ASP A 56 -36.77 -24.23 -22.00
C ASP A 56 -37.32 -25.36 -21.12
N LEU A 57 -36.63 -26.50 -21.06
CA LEU A 57 -37.03 -27.62 -20.20
C LEU A 57 -36.97 -27.27 -18.72
N LEU A 58 -35.92 -26.57 -18.27
CA LEU A 58 -35.79 -26.18 -16.86
C LEU A 58 -36.84 -25.14 -16.46
N ARG A 59 -37.11 -24.14 -17.33
CA ARG A 59 -38.17 -23.16 -17.10
C ARG A 59 -39.55 -23.80 -17.10
N TYR A 60 -39.79 -24.76 -17.99
CA TYR A 60 -41.03 -25.51 -18.03
C TYR A 60 -41.24 -26.34 -16.74
N ALA A 61 -40.21 -27.08 -16.31
CA ALA A 61 -40.24 -27.84 -15.07
C ALA A 61 -40.51 -26.95 -13.84
N GLU A 62 -39.90 -25.77 -13.79
CA GLU A 62 -40.12 -24.81 -12.71
C GLU A 62 -41.54 -24.23 -12.72
N CYS A 63 -42.09 -23.91 -13.89
CA CYS A 63 -43.49 -23.48 -14.00
C CYS A 63 -44.44 -24.59 -13.53
N LEU A 64 -44.17 -25.85 -13.89
CA LEU A 64 -44.93 -27.01 -13.41
C LEU A 64 -44.83 -27.15 -11.89
N GLU A 65 -43.66 -26.96 -11.29
CA GLU A 65 -43.46 -26.96 -9.84
C GLU A 65 -44.28 -25.85 -9.16
N LYS A 66 -44.23 -24.62 -9.68
CA LYS A 66 -44.95 -23.46 -9.14
C LYS A 66 -46.47 -23.52 -9.32
N THR A 67 -46.96 -24.41 -10.19
CA THR A 67 -48.39 -24.66 -10.44
C THR A 67 -48.87 -25.99 -9.84
N ASP A 68 -48.07 -26.59 -8.96
CA ASP A 68 -48.37 -27.84 -8.23
C ASP A 68 -48.50 -29.10 -9.12
N ASN A 69 -47.99 -29.04 -10.34
CA ASN A 69 -47.95 -30.17 -11.30
C ASN A 69 -46.68 -31.02 -11.12
N LEU A 70 -46.43 -31.48 -9.89
CA LEU A 70 -45.15 -32.09 -9.49
C LEU A 70 -44.78 -33.34 -10.30
N LYS A 71 -45.76 -34.20 -10.62
CA LYS A 71 -45.51 -35.44 -11.39
C LYS A 71 -44.98 -35.16 -12.79
N GLU A 72 -45.48 -34.10 -13.42
CA GLU A 72 -45.06 -33.74 -14.78
C GLU A 72 -43.72 -32.99 -14.73
N ALA A 73 -43.50 -32.14 -13.71
CA ALA A 73 -42.20 -31.52 -13.46
C ALA A 73 -41.08 -32.58 -13.33
N GLU A 74 -41.33 -33.65 -12.56
CA GLU A 74 -40.41 -34.79 -12.41
C GLU A 74 -40.09 -35.45 -13.76
N LYS A 75 -41.09 -35.69 -14.60
CA LYS A 75 -40.89 -36.27 -15.94
C LYS A 75 -40.05 -35.36 -16.83
N VAL A 76 -40.29 -34.05 -16.79
CA VAL A 76 -39.54 -33.06 -17.58
C VAL A 76 -38.07 -33.02 -17.12
N LEU A 77 -37.80 -33.05 -15.82
CA LEU A 77 -36.43 -33.09 -15.29
C LEU A 77 -35.71 -34.41 -15.64
N LYS A 78 -36.41 -35.55 -15.60
CA LYS A 78 -35.87 -36.84 -16.08
C LYS A 78 -35.59 -36.83 -17.59
N LYS A 79 -36.47 -36.21 -18.38
CA LYS A 79 -36.27 -36.00 -19.82
C LYS A 79 -35.03 -35.13 -20.06
N ALA A 80 -34.88 -34.03 -19.32
CA ALA A 80 -33.71 -33.14 -19.43
C ALA A 80 -32.41 -33.89 -19.14
N ARG A 81 -32.34 -34.65 -18.02
CA ARG A 81 -31.17 -35.50 -17.69
C ARG A 81 -30.84 -36.49 -18.81
N THR A 82 -31.85 -37.07 -19.46
CA THR A 82 -31.65 -38.05 -20.54
C THR A 82 -31.20 -37.39 -21.85
N GLN A 83 -31.69 -36.19 -22.14
CA GLN A 83 -31.37 -35.43 -23.35
C GLN A 83 -29.98 -34.78 -23.30
N PHE A 84 -29.50 -34.42 -22.11
CA PHE A 84 -28.18 -33.82 -21.90
C PHE A 84 -27.36 -34.65 -20.89
N PRO A 85 -26.94 -35.88 -21.27
CA PRO A 85 -26.34 -36.84 -20.33
C PRO A 85 -24.94 -36.44 -19.82
N THR A 86 -24.28 -35.47 -20.45
CA THR A 86 -22.97 -34.95 -20.04
C THR A 86 -23.07 -33.82 -19.01
N ASP A 87 -24.27 -33.30 -18.77
CA ASP A 87 -24.49 -32.17 -17.86
C ASP A 87 -24.71 -32.67 -16.42
N MET A 88 -23.68 -32.56 -15.58
CA MET A 88 -23.74 -33.00 -14.19
C MET A 88 -24.65 -32.14 -13.30
N GLU A 89 -25.09 -30.96 -13.76
CA GLU A 89 -26.00 -30.12 -13.00
C GLU A 89 -27.43 -30.67 -13.02
N LEU A 90 -27.87 -31.23 -14.14
CA LEU A 90 -29.24 -31.74 -14.31
C LEU A 90 -29.65 -32.85 -13.32
N PRO A 91 -28.84 -33.89 -13.06
CA PRO A 91 -29.21 -34.87 -12.04
C PRO A 91 -29.21 -34.25 -10.63
N ILE A 92 -28.42 -33.21 -10.37
CA ILE A 92 -28.44 -32.52 -9.07
C ILE A 92 -29.72 -31.69 -8.91
N LEU A 93 -30.15 -30.98 -9.96
CA LEU A 93 -31.42 -30.25 -10.00
C LEU A 93 -32.62 -31.18 -9.78
N LEU A 94 -32.59 -32.39 -10.35
CA LEU A 94 -33.60 -33.42 -10.08
C LEU A 94 -33.58 -33.86 -8.60
N GLY A 95 -32.39 -34.00 -8.01
CA GLY A 95 -32.27 -34.28 -6.58
C GLY A 95 -32.82 -33.15 -5.71
N GLU A 96 -32.55 -31.89 -6.05
CA GLU A 96 -33.09 -30.73 -5.33
C GLU A 96 -34.61 -30.62 -5.48
N PHE A 97 -35.15 -30.98 -6.64
CA PHE A 97 -36.60 -31.11 -6.82
C PHE A 97 -37.19 -32.14 -5.86
N TYR A 98 -36.56 -33.31 -5.71
CA TYR A 98 -37.01 -34.30 -4.73
C TYR A 98 -36.93 -33.79 -3.30
N GLU A 99 -35.90 -33.04 -2.92
CA GLU A 99 -35.82 -32.43 -1.58
C GLU A 99 -36.92 -31.39 -1.36
N ARG A 100 -37.18 -30.51 -2.33
CA ARG A 100 -38.24 -29.48 -2.23
C ARG A 100 -39.65 -30.05 -2.18
N THR A 101 -39.83 -31.29 -2.65
CA THR A 101 -41.12 -31.98 -2.71
C THR A 101 -41.26 -33.08 -1.64
N ASP A 102 -40.46 -33.04 -0.58
CA ASP A 102 -40.46 -34.00 0.54
C ASP A 102 -40.12 -35.47 0.17
N HIS A 103 -39.48 -35.69 -0.97
CA HIS A 103 -38.99 -37.00 -1.44
C HIS A 103 -37.49 -37.21 -1.14
N VAL A 104 -37.05 -36.88 0.08
CA VAL A 104 -35.62 -36.86 0.48
C VAL A 104 -34.92 -38.21 0.27
N ASP A 105 -35.61 -39.34 0.44
CA ASP A 105 -35.05 -40.67 0.18
C ASP A 105 -34.67 -40.87 -1.29
N GLN A 106 -35.45 -40.31 -2.22
CA GLN A 106 -35.15 -40.37 -3.65
C GLN A 106 -33.97 -39.46 -4.00
N ALA A 107 -33.90 -38.27 -3.40
CA ALA A 107 -32.75 -37.37 -3.54
C ALA A 107 -31.46 -38.04 -3.07
N ASN A 108 -31.46 -38.62 -1.86
CA ASN A 108 -30.30 -39.30 -1.30
C ASN A 108 -29.85 -40.50 -2.13
N LYS A 109 -30.79 -41.31 -2.63
CA LYS A 109 -30.47 -42.41 -3.56
C LYS A 109 -29.79 -41.90 -4.82
N LEU A 110 -30.31 -40.83 -5.42
CA LEU A 110 -29.75 -40.23 -6.62
C LEU A 110 -28.35 -39.66 -6.37
N TYR A 111 -28.14 -38.90 -5.29
CA TYR A 111 -26.82 -38.36 -4.96
C TYR A 111 -25.79 -39.46 -4.68
N ASN A 112 -26.17 -40.52 -3.96
CA ASN A 112 -25.29 -41.66 -3.73
C ASN A 112 -24.92 -42.39 -5.03
N GLU A 113 -25.86 -42.51 -5.99
CA GLU A 113 -25.58 -43.04 -7.33
C GLU A 113 -24.56 -42.18 -8.09
N LEU A 114 -24.73 -40.85 -8.07
CA LEU A 114 -23.80 -39.91 -8.69
C LEU A 114 -22.41 -39.99 -8.06
N ILE A 115 -22.34 -39.99 -6.72
CA ILE A 115 -21.09 -40.08 -5.97
C ILE A 115 -20.35 -41.38 -6.29
N LYS A 116 -21.04 -42.52 -6.27
CA LYS A 116 -20.45 -43.83 -6.58
C LYS A 116 -19.94 -43.92 -8.03
N THR A 117 -20.62 -43.25 -8.96
CA THR A 117 -20.22 -43.23 -10.37
C THR A 117 -19.03 -42.30 -10.61
N ALA A 118 -18.98 -41.18 -9.89
CA ALA A 118 -17.89 -40.22 -9.98
C ALA A 118 -16.62 -40.71 -9.27
N SER A 119 -16.75 -41.44 -8.16
CA SER A 119 -15.65 -41.79 -7.24
C SER A 119 -14.48 -42.54 -7.89
N THR A 120 -14.66 -43.19 -9.04
CA THR A 120 -13.60 -43.92 -9.73
C THR A 120 -12.74 -43.06 -10.65
N SER A 121 -13.01 -41.75 -10.78
CA SER A 121 -12.25 -40.83 -11.61
C SER A 121 -12.01 -39.51 -10.89
N GLY A 122 -10.74 -39.13 -10.68
CA GLY A 122 -10.38 -37.90 -9.99
C GLY A 122 -11.01 -36.65 -10.59
N TYR A 123 -10.99 -36.52 -11.92
CA TYR A 123 -11.64 -35.41 -12.62
C TYR A 123 -13.15 -35.33 -12.32
N ARG A 124 -13.85 -36.47 -12.37
CA ARG A 124 -15.31 -36.51 -12.09
C ARG A 124 -15.65 -36.26 -10.64
N VAL A 125 -14.78 -36.70 -9.71
CA VAL A 125 -14.91 -36.38 -8.29
C VAL A 125 -14.86 -34.88 -8.08
N VAL A 126 -13.85 -34.21 -8.65
CA VAL A 126 -13.69 -32.74 -8.53
C VAL A 126 -14.85 -32.00 -9.20
N GLU A 127 -15.27 -32.43 -10.39
CA GLU A 127 -16.41 -31.85 -11.09
C GLU A 127 -17.70 -31.95 -10.28
N LEU A 128 -18.02 -33.15 -9.76
CA LEU A 128 -19.22 -33.36 -8.94
C LEU A 128 -19.15 -32.59 -7.60
N TYR A 129 -17.97 -32.57 -6.98
CA TYR A 129 -17.69 -31.76 -5.79
C TYR A 129 -18.00 -30.27 -6.05
N ASP A 130 -17.48 -29.71 -7.14
CA ASP A 130 -17.65 -28.30 -7.48
C ASP A 130 -19.12 -27.94 -7.69
N VAL A 131 -19.91 -28.84 -8.32
CA VAL A 131 -21.34 -28.60 -8.51
C VAL A 131 -22.07 -28.63 -7.17
N PHE A 132 -21.83 -29.63 -6.31
CA PHE A 132 -22.44 -29.67 -4.98
C PHE A 132 -22.07 -28.45 -4.12
N ARG A 133 -20.78 -28.05 -4.13
CA ARG A 133 -20.29 -26.86 -3.43
C ARG A 133 -21.03 -25.60 -3.91
N LYS A 134 -21.13 -25.38 -5.22
CA LYS A 134 -21.83 -24.21 -5.80
C LYS A 134 -23.32 -24.17 -5.47
N LYS A 135 -23.95 -25.32 -5.25
CA LYS A 135 -25.36 -25.42 -4.82
C LYS A 135 -25.54 -25.30 -3.30
N GLY A 136 -24.48 -25.03 -2.54
CA GLY A 136 -24.52 -24.93 -1.08
C GLY A 136 -24.67 -26.28 -0.36
N LYS A 137 -24.50 -27.40 -1.06
CA LYS A 137 -24.62 -28.76 -0.53
C LYS A 137 -23.28 -29.24 0.02
N THR A 138 -22.69 -28.50 0.95
CA THR A 138 -21.32 -28.67 1.43
C THR A 138 -21.07 -30.07 2.02
N GLU A 139 -22.00 -30.62 2.79
CA GLU A 139 -21.89 -31.98 3.35
C GLU A 139 -21.89 -33.07 2.26
N THR A 140 -22.71 -32.91 1.21
CA THR A 140 -22.73 -33.84 0.08
C THR A 140 -21.47 -33.72 -0.77
N ALA A 141 -20.93 -32.49 -0.89
CA ALA A 141 -19.64 -32.24 -1.52
C ALA A 141 -18.52 -32.98 -0.76
N LEU A 142 -18.51 -32.94 0.58
CA LEU A 142 -17.55 -33.68 1.40
C LEU A 142 -17.69 -35.21 1.18
N LYS A 143 -18.89 -35.76 1.21
CA LYS A 143 -19.13 -37.19 0.91
C LYS A 143 -18.61 -37.61 -0.47
N THR A 144 -18.70 -36.71 -1.45
CA THR A 144 -18.16 -36.94 -2.80
C THR A 144 -16.65 -37.11 -2.76
N LEU A 145 -15.95 -36.23 -2.04
CA LEU A 145 -14.50 -36.30 -1.87
C LEU A 145 -14.09 -37.54 -1.06
N GLU A 146 -14.81 -37.90 0.00
CA GLU A 146 -14.56 -39.09 0.81
C GLU A 146 -14.65 -40.38 -0.02
N ALA A 147 -15.70 -40.51 -0.84
CA ALA A 147 -15.85 -41.61 -1.77
C ALA A 147 -14.71 -41.65 -2.79
N GLY A 148 -14.35 -40.49 -3.35
CA GLY A 148 -13.19 -40.35 -4.25
C GLY A 148 -11.89 -40.80 -3.61
N ARG A 149 -11.57 -40.31 -2.41
CA ARG A 149 -10.36 -40.68 -1.65
C ARG A 149 -10.29 -42.20 -1.39
N LYS A 150 -11.43 -42.81 -1.07
CA LYS A 150 -11.51 -44.26 -0.82
C LYS A 150 -11.17 -45.10 -2.06
N GLU A 151 -11.74 -44.74 -3.21
CA GLU A 151 -11.59 -45.50 -4.46
C GLU A 151 -10.27 -45.18 -5.18
N LEU A 152 -9.91 -43.89 -5.27
CA LEU A 152 -8.71 -43.40 -5.97
C LEU A 152 -7.44 -43.59 -5.14
N LYS A 153 -7.56 -43.64 -3.81
CA LYS A 153 -6.42 -43.73 -2.88
C LYS A 153 -5.40 -42.60 -3.18
N LYS A 154 -4.17 -42.95 -3.55
CA LYS A 154 -3.09 -42.00 -3.89
C LYS A 154 -2.96 -41.72 -5.40
N SER A 155 -3.85 -42.26 -6.23
CA SER A 155 -3.77 -42.06 -7.70
C SER A 155 -4.18 -40.66 -8.15
N TYR A 156 -4.87 -39.90 -7.29
CA TYR A 156 -5.28 -38.53 -7.58
C TYR A 156 -5.31 -37.69 -6.30
N PRO A 157 -4.61 -36.54 -6.23
CA PRO A 157 -4.62 -35.67 -5.06
C PRO A 157 -5.94 -34.91 -4.96
N LEU A 158 -6.56 -34.95 -3.79
CA LEU A 158 -7.83 -34.25 -3.47
C LEU A 158 -7.68 -33.28 -2.28
N GLN A 159 -6.48 -33.12 -1.74
CA GLN A 159 -6.21 -32.40 -0.50
C GLN A 159 -6.72 -30.95 -0.55
N LEU A 160 -6.57 -30.26 -1.68
CA LEU A 160 -7.06 -28.88 -1.82
C LEU A 160 -8.59 -28.78 -1.75
N GLN A 161 -9.31 -29.73 -2.37
CA GLN A 161 -10.77 -29.78 -2.31
C GLN A 161 -11.24 -30.13 -0.89
N PHE A 162 -10.54 -31.02 -0.20
CA PHE A 162 -10.84 -31.32 1.20
C PHE A 162 -10.59 -30.11 2.11
N ALA A 163 -9.48 -29.40 1.92
CA ALA A 163 -9.20 -28.20 2.69
C ALA A 163 -10.30 -27.13 2.49
N GLU A 164 -10.70 -26.89 1.24
CA GLU A 164 -11.77 -25.94 0.94
C GLU A 164 -13.11 -26.34 1.57
N VAL A 165 -13.55 -27.61 1.44
CA VAL A 165 -14.83 -28.04 2.01
C VAL A 165 -14.82 -28.00 3.53
N TYR A 166 -13.69 -28.33 4.18
CA TYR A 166 -13.55 -28.22 5.62
C TYR A 166 -13.57 -26.75 6.08
N GLY A 167 -12.97 -25.84 5.32
CA GLY A 167 -13.08 -24.40 5.56
C GLY A 167 -14.54 -23.93 5.53
N LEU A 168 -15.31 -24.34 4.51
CA LEU A 168 -16.74 -24.03 4.39
C LEU A 168 -17.60 -24.61 5.53
N LEU A 169 -17.18 -25.73 6.13
CA LEU A 169 -17.85 -26.37 7.27
C LEU A 169 -17.37 -25.83 8.63
N GLY A 170 -16.44 -24.87 8.66
CA GLY A 170 -15.83 -24.38 9.90
C GLY A 170 -14.92 -25.39 10.60
N ARG A 171 -14.53 -26.46 9.91
CA ARG A 171 -13.64 -27.53 10.40
C ARG A 171 -12.18 -27.15 10.18
N THR A 172 -11.75 -26.08 10.84
CA THR A 172 -10.41 -25.47 10.64
C THR A 172 -9.26 -26.44 10.90
N ASP A 173 -9.36 -27.29 11.92
CA ASP A 173 -8.32 -28.26 12.24
C ASP A 173 -8.09 -29.24 11.08
N ASP A 174 -9.18 -29.76 10.50
CA ASP A 174 -9.12 -30.69 9.36
C ASP A 174 -8.61 -30.00 8.09
N MET A 175 -9.04 -28.76 7.84
CA MET A 175 -8.57 -27.95 6.72
C MET A 175 -7.04 -27.79 6.74
N VAL A 176 -6.48 -27.42 7.90
CA VAL A 176 -5.02 -27.23 8.05
C VAL A 176 -4.27 -28.56 7.87
N ASP A 177 -4.82 -29.66 8.37
CA ASP A 177 -4.20 -30.98 8.20
C ASP A 177 -4.13 -31.40 6.72
N GLU A 178 -5.15 -31.06 5.92
CA GLU A 178 -5.17 -31.32 4.48
C GLU A 178 -4.16 -30.46 3.72
N TYR A 179 -4.02 -29.17 4.07
CA TYR A 179 -2.95 -28.33 3.53
C TYR A 179 -1.56 -28.89 3.86
N PHE A 180 -1.36 -29.40 5.08
CA PHE A 180 -0.08 -30.01 5.44
C PHE A 180 0.17 -31.33 4.74
N ALA A 181 -0.87 -32.15 4.54
CA ALA A 181 -0.78 -33.37 3.73
C ALA A 181 -0.40 -33.03 2.27
N MET A 182 -0.93 -31.93 1.74
CA MET A 182 -0.56 -31.44 0.41
C MET A 182 0.91 -31.03 0.34
N LEU A 183 1.42 -30.33 1.37
CA LEU A 183 2.82 -29.87 1.42
C LEU A 183 3.82 -30.99 1.70
N ASP A 184 3.42 -31.99 2.49
CA ASP A 184 4.22 -33.19 2.72
C ASP A 184 4.50 -33.94 1.41
N GLU A 185 3.57 -33.92 0.45
CA GLU A 185 3.69 -34.64 -0.83
C GLU A 185 4.16 -33.73 -1.98
N PHE A 186 3.71 -32.47 -2.00
CA PHE A 186 3.97 -31.51 -3.07
C PHE A 186 4.38 -30.13 -2.51
N PRO A 187 5.62 -29.95 -2.04
CA PRO A 187 6.10 -28.70 -1.44
C PRO A 187 5.90 -27.45 -2.32
N ASN A 188 5.94 -27.61 -3.66
CA ASN A 188 5.73 -26.53 -4.62
C ASN A 188 4.33 -25.89 -4.56
N TYR A 189 3.35 -26.50 -3.87
CA TYR A 189 2.02 -25.92 -3.68
C TYR A 189 1.96 -24.85 -2.58
N ARG A 190 3.06 -24.60 -1.85
CA ARG A 190 3.13 -23.58 -0.80
C ARG A 190 2.55 -22.24 -1.22
N GLY A 191 2.99 -21.67 -2.35
CA GLY A 191 2.51 -20.36 -2.80
C GLY A 191 1.00 -20.33 -3.07
N GLY A 192 0.43 -21.42 -3.59
CA GLY A 192 -1.02 -21.54 -3.82
C GLY A 192 -1.82 -21.63 -2.51
N ILE A 193 -1.28 -22.35 -1.51
CA ILE A 193 -1.87 -22.47 -0.17
C ILE A 193 -1.80 -21.14 0.57
N GLU A 194 -0.65 -20.46 0.54
CA GLU A 194 -0.48 -19.12 1.10
C GLU A 194 -1.49 -18.13 0.50
N ALA A 195 -1.63 -18.10 -0.83
CA ALA A 195 -2.61 -17.24 -1.51
C ALA A 195 -4.06 -17.57 -1.14
N SER A 196 -4.39 -18.84 -0.91
CA SER A 196 -5.72 -19.25 -0.46
C SER A 196 -5.99 -18.83 0.98
N LEU A 197 -5.04 -19.06 1.88
CA LEU A 197 -5.14 -18.69 3.29
C LEU A 197 -5.18 -17.17 3.48
N SER A 198 -4.45 -16.40 2.68
CA SER A 198 -4.49 -14.93 2.73
C SER A 198 -5.87 -14.34 2.48
N LYS A 199 -6.75 -15.05 1.75
CA LYS A 199 -8.13 -14.60 1.50
C LYS A 199 -9.09 -14.98 2.62
N GLN A 200 -8.72 -15.96 3.45
CA GLN A 200 -9.58 -16.55 4.48
C GLN A 200 -9.23 -16.05 5.89
N ILE A 201 -7.97 -15.66 6.12
CA ILE A 201 -7.50 -15.18 7.41
C ILE A 201 -7.71 -13.67 7.52
N ASP A 202 -8.40 -13.23 8.56
CA ASP A 202 -8.35 -11.83 9.00
C ASP A 202 -7.08 -11.63 9.85
N PHE A 203 -5.99 -11.19 9.23
CA PHE A 203 -4.72 -10.98 9.94
C PHE A 203 -4.77 -9.89 11.01
N VAL A 204 -5.83 -9.09 11.09
CA VAL A 204 -5.99 -8.05 12.12
C VAL A 204 -6.59 -8.65 13.38
N ASN A 205 -7.75 -9.32 13.28
CA ASN A 205 -8.53 -9.73 14.46
C ASN A 205 -8.55 -11.24 14.71
N ASP A 206 -8.09 -12.06 13.77
CA ASP A 206 -8.11 -13.53 13.93
C ASP A 206 -6.96 -13.98 14.84
N GLU A 207 -7.26 -14.22 16.13
CA GLU A 207 -6.31 -14.83 17.07
C GLU A 207 -6.58 -16.31 17.33
N THR A 208 -7.85 -16.73 17.35
CA THR A 208 -8.27 -18.09 17.74
C THR A 208 -8.86 -18.92 16.60
N GLY A 209 -9.11 -18.30 15.44
CA GLY A 209 -9.62 -18.96 14.24
C GLY A 209 -8.51 -19.58 13.40
N ILE A 210 -8.51 -19.31 12.10
CA ILE A 210 -7.62 -19.97 11.14
C ILE A 210 -6.16 -19.60 11.44
N TYR A 211 -5.87 -18.33 11.72
CA TYR A 211 -4.53 -17.88 12.08
C TYR A 211 -3.99 -18.63 13.30
N GLY A 212 -4.76 -18.66 14.39
CA GLY A 212 -4.35 -19.27 15.65
C GLY A 212 -4.05 -20.76 15.51
N LYS A 213 -4.97 -21.47 14.86
CA LYS A 213 -4.85 -22.91 14.60
C LYS A 213 -3.69 -23.25 13.68
N LEU A 214 -3.51 -22.49 12.59
CA LEU A 214 -2.39 -22.67 11.67
C LEU A 214 -1.06 -22.45 12.39
N LYS A 215 -0.94 -21.37 13.18
CA LYS A 215 0.27 -21.08 13.97
C LYS A 215 0.61 -22.22 14.93
N GLU A 216 -0.37 -22.70 15.69
CA GLU A 216 -0.19 -23.80 16.64
C GLU A 216 0.30 -25.07 15.92
N LYS A 217 -0.38 -25.47 14.84
CA LYS A 217 -0.04 -26.68 14.10
C LYS A 217 1.30 -26.57 13.37
N LEU A 218 1.66 -25.40 12.82
CA LEU A 218 2.98 -25.16 12.22
C LEU A 218 4.09 -25.35 13.26
N LEU A 219 3.94 -24.76 14.46
CA LEU A 219 4.91 -24.93 15.55
C LEU A 219 5.09 -26.40 15.94
N GLN A 220 3.98 -27.15 16.09
CA GLN A 220 4.04 -28.59 16.37
C GLN A 220 4.74 -29.38 15.25
N ARG A 221 4.48 -29.04 13.98
CA ARG A 221 5.13 -29.69 12.82
C ARG A 221 6.62 -29.40 12.76
N ILE A 222 7.04 -28.16 13.00
CA ILE A 222 8.46 -27.76 13.05
C ILE A 222 9.21 -28.54 14.14
N GLN A 223 8.59 -28.70 15.32
CA GLN A 223 9.18 -29.48 16.41
C GLN A 223 9.31 -30.97 16.06
N LYS A 224 8.30 -31.56 15.40
CA LYS A 224 8.30 -32.98 15.01
C LYS A 224 9.18 -33.28 13.79
N LYS A 225 9.30 -32.34 12.86
CA LYS A 225 10.07 -32.46 11.61
C LYS A 225 11.03 -31.29 11.45
N PRO A 226 12.07 -31.16 12.31
CA PRO A 226 12.99 -30.03 12.26
C PRO A 226 13.89 -30.03 11.02
N GLY A 227 13.94 -31.11 10.23
CA GLY A 227 14.63 -31.12 8.94
C GLY A 227 13.84 -30.46 7.81
N GLU A 228 12.50 -30.42 7.92
CA GLU A 228 11.63 -29.87 6.88
C GLU A 228 11.50 -28.35 7.05
N THR A 229 11.94 -27.62 6.04
CA THR A 229 12.08 -26.15 6.11
C THR A 229 10.78 -25.43 5.73
N ILE A 230 9.97 -26.07 4.89
CA ILE A 230 8.70 -25.55 4.39
C ILE A 230 7.75 -25.04 5.49
N TYR A 231 7.69 -25.72 6.64
CA TYR A 231 6.82 -25.30 7.75
C TYR A 231 7.35 -24.08 8.48
N ALA A 232 8.66 -23.97 8.64
CA ALA A 232 9.28 -22.77 9.20
C ALA A 232 9.09 -21.58 8.26
N GLU A 233 9.20 -21.80 6.95
CA GLU A 233 8.94 -20.77 5.94
C GLU A 233 7.47 -20.32 5.94
N MET A 234 6.51 -21.24 6.02
CA MET A 234 5.10 -20.90 6.19
C MET A 234 4.85 -20.12 7.49
N LEU A 235 5.54 -20.46 8.59
CA LEU A 235 5.39 -19.73 9.85
C LEU A 235 5.97 -18.32 9.76
N ILE A 236 7.10 -18.14 9.09
CA ILE A 236 7.66 -16.82 8.79
C ILE A 236 6.67 -16.01 7.95
N TRP A 237 6.13 -16.60 6.88
CA TRP A 237 5.09 -15.97 6.05
C TRP A 237 3.88 -15.54 6.89
N LEU A 238 3.37 -16.44 7.74
CA LEU A 238 2.22 -16.18 8.61
C LEU A 238 2.44 -14.99 9.54
N PHE A 239 3.63 -14.90 10.15
CA PHE A 239 4.01 -13.77 10.99
C PHE A 239 4.18 -12.47 10.19
N VAL A 240 4.76 -12.53 8.99
CA VAL A 240 4.91 -11.36 8.12
C VAL A 240 3.54 -10.80 7.70
N GLN A 241 2.58 -11.64 7.34
CA GLN A 241 1.22 -11.20 6.99
C GLN A 241 0.51 -10.52 8.16
N LYS A 242 0.71 -11.01 9.40
CA LYS A 242 0.19 -10.38 10.62
C LYS A 242 1.03 -9.20 11.12
N LYS A 243 2.12 -8.84 10.43
CA LYS A 243 3.10 -7.82 10.85
C LYS A 243 3.76 -8.11 12.21
N GLU A 244 3.82 -9.37 12.61
CA GLU A 244 4.58 -9.84 13.78
C GLU A 244 6.07 -10.03 13.43
N PHE A 245 6.72 -8.97 12.97
CA PHE A 245 8.06 -9.03 12.39
C PHE A 245 9.12 -9.58 13.35
N LYS A 246 9.03 -9.25 14.64
CA LYS A 246 9.93 -9.80 15.67
C LYS A 246 9.85 -11.33 15.75
N SER A 247 8.64 -11.89 15.70
CA SER A 247 8.41 -13.34 15.71
C SER A 247 8.93 -13.97 14.41
N ALA A 248 8.67 -13.33 13.26
CA ALA A 248 9.21 -13.75 11.98
C ALA A 248 10.74 -13.80 11.98
N LEU A 249 11.40 -12.80 12.59
CA LEU A 249 12.86 -12.70 12.64
C LEU A 249 13.48 -13.84 13.43
N VAL A 250 12.90 -14.19 14.59
CA VAL A 250 13.37 -15.33 15.39
C VAL A 250 13.33 -16.63 14.57
N GLN A 251 12.24 -16.87 13.84
CA GLN A 251 12.12 -18.06 12.99
C GLN A 251 13.08 -18.02 11.80
N ALA A 252 13.24 -16.87 11.15
CA ALA A 252 14.16 -16.71 10.02
C ALA A 252 15.62 -16.94 10.43
N GLN A 253 16.05 -16.41 11.58
CA GLN A 253 17.39 -16.64 12.13
C GLN A 253 17.61 -18.11 12.52
N ALA A 254 16.62 -18.74 13.15
CA ALA A 254 16.73 -20.16 13.51
C ALA A 254 16.85 -21.05 12.27
N LEU A 255 16.07 -20.76 11.23
CA LEU A 255 16.11 -21.47 9.96
C LEU A 255 17.43 -21.24 9.21
N ASP A 256 17.90 -19.99 9.17
CA ASP A 256 19.17 -19.61 8.55
C ASP A 256 20.37 -20.33 9.17
N LYS A 257 20.44 -20.40 10.50
CA LYS A 257 21.48 -21.18 11.22
C LYS A 257 21.45 -22.66 10.89
N ARG A 258 20.25 -23.23 10.72
CA ARG A 258 20.06 -24.66 10.43
C ARG A 258 20.50 -25.01 9.00
N GLU A 259 20.16 -24.17 8.04
CA GLU A 259 20.45 -24.40 6.61
C GLU A 259 21.82 -23.85 6.19
N LYS A 260 22.48 -23.05 7.04
CA LYS A 260 23.62 -22.21 6.65
C LYS A 260 23.23 -21.30 5.47
N GLY A 261 22.08 -20.64 5.58
CA GLY A 261 21.46 -19.81 4.53
C GLY A 261 22.18 -18.48 4.24
N GLN A 262 23.32 -18.24 4.90
CA GLN A 262 24.20 -17.07 4.72
C GLN A 262 23.48 -15.73 4.93
N GLY A 263 22.42 -15.73 5.73
CA GLY A 263 21.63 -14.55 6.05
C GLY A 263 20.64 -14.12 4.96
N THR A 264 20.50 -14.87 3.86
CA THR A 264 19.68 -14.43 2.70
C THR A 264 18.22 -14.15 3.08
N ARG A 265 17.59 -15.11 3.77
CA ARG A 265 16.20 -14.98 4.23
C ARG A 265 16.03 -13.88 5.28
N VAL A 266 17.05 -13.70 6.13
CA VAL A 266 17.04 -12.64 7.16
C VAL A 266 17.20 -11.26 6.52
N MET A 267 17.97 -11.14 5.44
CA MET A 267 18.06 -9.92 4.63
C MET A 267 16.71 -9.53 4.03
N GLU A 268 16.04 -10.46 3.36
CA GLU A 268 14.72 -10.25 2.75
C GLU A 268 13.67 -9.83 3.79
N LEU A 269 13.69 -10.47 4.96
CA LEU A 269 12.83 -10.07 6.06
C LEU A 269 13.16 -8.67 6.58
N GLY A 270 14.45 -8.32 6.71
CA GLY A 270 14.88 -6.97 7.09
C GLY A 270 14.38 -5.90 6.13
N GLU A 271 14.43 -6.16 4.83
CA GLU A 271 13.89 -5.27 3.78
C GLU A 271 12.36 -5.12 3.90
N THR A 272 11.66 -6.22 4.16
CA THR A 272 10.21 -6.20 4.41
C THR A 272 9.88 -5.35 5.65
N CYS A 273 10.64 -5.49 6.73
CA CYS A 273 10.48 -4.70 7.96
C CYS A 273 10.71 -3.20 7.69
N LEU A 274 11.76 -2.86 6.93
CA LEU A 274 12.07 -1.48 6.54
C LEU A 274 10.94 -0.85 5.71
N GLN A 275 10.38 -1.58 4.75
CA GLN A 275 9.25 -1.11 3.94
C GLN A 275 7.97 -0.91 4.77
N ASN A 276 7.81 -1.67 5.85
CA ASN A 276 6.67 -1.57 6.76
C ASN A 276 6.92 -0.63 7.97
N GLY A 277 8.07 0.06 8.03
CA GLY A 277 8.41 0.99 9.12
C GLY A 277 8.81 0.35 10.44
N ASP A 278 8.99 -0.98 10.51
CA ASP A 278 9.58 -1.65 11.68
C ASP A 278 11.11 -1.63 11.61
N TYR A 279 11.65 -0.44 11.82
CA TYR A 279 13.09 -0.19 11.78
C TYR A 279 13.86 -0.99 12.85
N ALA A 280 13.26 -1.22 14.02
CA ALA A 280 13.93 -1.94 15.11
C ALA A 280 14.21 -3.39 14.71
N THR A 281 13.22 -4.07 14.14
CA THR A 281 13.38 -5.45 13.64
C THR A 281 14.29 -5.48 12.40
N ALA A 282 14.19 -4.50 11.50
CA ALA A 282 15.10 -4.40 10.34
C ALA A 282 16.57 -4.29 10.76
N ARG A 283 16.91 -3.43 11.73
CA ARG A 283 18.27 -3.33 12.26
C ARG A 283 18.73 -4.65 12.87
N ALA A 284 17.88 -5.32 13.64
CA ALA A 284 18.23 -6.60 14.27
C ALA A 284 18.51 -7.68 13.21
N ALA A 285 17.74 -7.68 12.11
CA ALA A 285 17.97 -8.56 10.98
C ALA A 285 19.34 -8.29 10.32
N TYR A 286 19.64 -7.03 9.98
CA TYR A 286 20.92 -6.69 9.34
C TYR A 286 22.11 -6.92 10.26
N LYS A 287 22.00 -6.62 11.56
CA LYS A 287 23.05 -6.93 12.55
C LYS A 287 23.35 -8.42 12.62
N TYR A 288 22.32 -9.26 12.65
CA TYR A 288 22.49 -10.70 12.60
C TYR A 288 23.31 -11.15 11.38
N VAL A 289 23.01 -10.61 10.19
CA VAL A 289 23.72 -10.98 8.96
C VAL A 289 25.17 -10.48 8.97
N ILE A 290 25.43 -9.30 9.53
CA ILE A 290 26.80 -8.78 9.73
C ILE A 290 27.59 -9.68 10.70
N GLU A 291 26.94 -10.17 11.75
CA GLU A 291 27.54 -11.06 12.76
C GLU A 291 27.90 -12.45 12.21
N LEU A 292 27.38 -12.85 11.04
CA LEU A 292 27.79 -14.10 10.38
C LEU A 292 29.24 -14.04 9.87
N GLY A 293 29.78 -12.84 9.61
CA GLY A 293 31.17 -12.62 9.20
C GLY A 293 31.32 -11.91 7.86
N ASP A 294 32.49 -11.28 7.67
CA ASP A 294 32.83 -10.47 6.48
C ASP A 294 33.10 -11.28 5.21
N MET A 295 33.35 -12.58 5.34
CA MET A 295 33.49 -13.52 4.24
C MET A 295 32.13 -13.97 3.65
N GLU A 296 31.01 -13.73 4.35
CA GLU A 296 29.70 -14.16 3.87
C GLU A 296 29.16 -13.23 2.76
N PRO A 297 28.45 -13.77 1.74
CA PRO A 297 28.02 -12.99 0.58
C PRO A 297 27.16 -11.76 0.89
N ASN A 298 26.37 -11.81 1.96
CA ASN A 298 25.43 -10.75 2.32
C ASN A 298 26.01 -9.69 3.27
N PHE A 299 27.26 -9.81 3.73
CA PHE A 299 27.84 -8.93 4.74
C PHE A 299 27.78 -7.45 4.34
N PHE A 300 28.31 -7.08 3.17
CA PHE A 300 28.34 -5.70 2.70
C PHE A 300 26.94 -5.14 2.42
N ARG A 301 26.03 -5.98 1.91
CA ARG A 301 24.63 -5.60 1.67
C ARG A 301 23.92 -5.31 2.98
N ALA A 302 24.09 -6.15 3.99
CA ALA A 302 23.55 -5.96 5.33
C ALA A 302 24.09 -4.69 5.98
N TYR A 303 25.39 -4.44 5.84
CA TYR A 303 26.02 -3.24 6.38
C TYR A 303 25.45 -1.96 5.74
N ALA A 304 25.35 -1.93 4.41
CA ALA A 304 24.75 -0.80 3.69
C ALA A 304 23.28 -0.57 4.08
N ALA A 305 22.51 -1.65 4.25
CA ALA A 305 21.11 -1.58 4.68
C ALA A 305 20.96 -1.08 6.12
N LEU A 306 21.83 -1.52 7.05
CA LEU A 306 21.87 -1.01 8.42
C LEU A 306 22.12 0.51 8.46
N LEU A 307 23.09 1.01 7.70
CA LEU A 307 23.36 2.44 7.62
C LEU A 307 22.17 3.22 7.04
N ASN A 308 21.54 2.69 6.00
CA ASN A 308 20.35 3.31 5.42
C ASN A 308 19.19 3.41 6.44
N VAL A 309 18.95 2.35 7.22
CA VAL A 309 17.97 2.37 8.32
C VAL A 309 18.32 3.46 9.32
N ARG A 310 19.57 3.52 9.78
CA ARG A 310 20.03 4.53 10.74
C ARG A 310 19.84 5.95 10.22
N PHE A 311 20.27 6.20 9.00
CA PHE A 311 20.10 7.50 8.36
C PHE A 311 18.62 7.86 8.31
N ARG A 312 17.75 6.92 7.93
CA ARG A 312 16.31 7.16 7.81
C ARG A 312 15.64 7.49 9.14
N GLU A 313 15.94 6.72 10.18
CA GLU A 313 15.41 6.94 11.52
C GLU A 313 15.81 8.31 12.09
N ILE A 314 17.06 8.72 11.85
CA ILE A 314 17.59 9.99 12.35
C ILE A 314 17.07 11.17 11.55
N THR A 315 17.15 11.11 10.22
CA THR A 315 16.96 12.30 9.38
C THR A 315 15.55 12.50 8.87
N TYR A 316 14.79 11.42 8.63
CA TYR A 316 13.42 11.50 8.12
C TYR A 316 12.39 11.27 9.22
N GLU A 317 12.52 10.17 9.97
CA GLU A 317 11.51 9.78 10.97
C GLU A 317 11.66 10.54 12.29
N LYS A 318 12.82 11.19 12.49
CA LYS A 318 13.22 11.88 13.73
C LYS A 318 13.02 11.02 14.99
N ARG A 319 13.24 9.72 14.87
CA ARG A 319 13.05 8.73 15.93
C ARG A 319 14.41 8.28 16.47
N PHE A 320 14.97 9.05 17.38
CA PHE A 320 16.27 8.76 17.99
C PHE A 320 16.40 9.37 19.40
N ASN A 321 17.38 8.87 20.14
CA ASN A 321 17.91 9.50 21.35
C ASN A 321 19.44 9.65 21.20
N GLU A 322 20.10 10.27 22.19
CA GLU A 322 21.55 10.49 22.17
C GLU A 322 22.36 9.19 22.00
N ALA A 323 21.91 8.09 22.61
CA ALA A 323 22.58 6.79 22.47
C ALA A 323 22.45 6.22 21.05
N ASP A 324 21.31 6.43 20.38
CA ASP A 324 21.11 6.03 18.99
C ASP A 324 22.02 6.82 18.03
N ILE A 325 22.20 8.13 18.27
CA ILE A 325 23.14 8.96 17.49
C ILE A 325 24.58 8.46 17.67
N ALA A 326 25.01 8.24 18.92
CA ALA A 326 26.34 7.72 19.20
C ALA A 326 26.57 6.33 18.57
N ALA A 327 25.56 5.45 18.63
CA ALA A 327 25.62 4.15 17.98
C ALA A 327 25.72 4.27 16.45
N ALA A 328 24.93 5.14 15.83
CA ALA A 328 24.99 5.38 14.38
C ALA A 328 26.37 5.90 13.97
N ILE A 329 26.92 6.90 14.67
CA ILE A 329 28.27 7.44 14.41
C ILE A 329 29.31 6.32 14.44
N ASN A 330 29.25 5.42 15.44
CA ASN A 330 30.17 4.29 15.53
C ASN A 330 29.99 3.28 14.38
N GLU A 331 28.74 2.96 14.03
CA GLU A 331 28.40 2.07 12.91
C GLU A 331 28.95 2.61 11.57
N TYR A 332 28.79 3.92 11.32
CA TYR A 332 29.34 4.62 10.15
C TYR A 332 30.87 4.65 10.14
N ARG A 333 31.52 4.94 11.27
CA ARG A 333 32.99 4.91 11.37
C ARG A 333 33.54 3.51 11.08
N SER A 334 32.89 2.48 11.58
CA SER A 334 33.23 1.09 11.29
C SER A 334 33.03 0.76 9.80
N ALA A 335 31.98 1.28 9.17
CA ALA A 335 31.76 1.12 7.72
C ALA A 335 32.91 1.69 6.89
N ILE A 336 33.39 2.89 7.24
CA ILE A 336 34.52 3.53 6.56
C ILE A 336 35.79 2.69 6.71
N LYS A 337 36.02 2.06 7.86
CA LYS A 337 37.15 1.15 8.07
C LYS A 337 37.05 -0.10 7.19
N ILE A 338 35.85 -0.67 7.05
CA ILE A 338 35.58 -1.86 6.24
C ILE A 338 35.78 -1.57 4.74
N VAL A 339 35.18 -0.48 4.24
CA VAL A 339 35.27 -0.09 2.82
C VAL A 339 36.67 0.44 2.46
N GLY A 340 37.39 0.95 3.46
CA GLY A 340 38.64 1.66 3.31
C GLY A 340 38.42 3.13 2.91
N TRP A 341 39.39 3.97 3.24
CA TRP A 341 39.35 5.40 2.92
C TRP A 341 39.69 5.63 1.44
N ASN A 342 38.67 5.70 0.58
CA ASN A 342 38.80 5.88 -0.86
C ASN A 342 37.50 6.45 -1.45
N ARG A 343 37.46 6.70 -2.76
CA ARG A 343 36.30 7.36 -3.41
C ARG A 343 34.96 6.66 -3.15
N ASN A 344 34.97 5.37 -2.82
CA ASN A 344 33.75 4.60 -2.54
C ASN A 344 33.22 4.84 -1.12
N SER A 345 34.04 5.36 -0.19
CA SER A 345 33.61 5.71 1.19
C SER A 345 33.03 7.12 1.30
N VAL A 346 33.07 7.93 0.24
CA VAL A 346 32.64 9.34 0.26
C VAL A 346 31.18 9.48 0.67
N ARG A 347 30.27 8.68 0.09
CA ARG A 347 28.84 8.72 0.45
C ARG A 347 28.63 8.45 1.95
N ILE A 348 29.31 7.43 2.47
CA ILE A 348 29.25 7.03 3.89
C ILE A 348 29.78 8.15 4.78
N ALA A 349 30.90 8.77 4.40
CA ALA A 349 31.50 9.88 5.14
C ALA A 349 30.61 11.13 5.14
N ARG A 350 29.94 11.44 4.03
CA ARG A 350 28.97 12.54 3.94
C ARG A 350 27.77 12.32 4.85
N GLU A 351 27.16 11.13 4.82
CA GLU A 351 26.05 10.78 5.71
C GLU A 351 26.48 10.85 7.19
N LEU A 352 27.69 10.37 7.52
CA LEU A 352 28.27 10.50 8.86
C LEU A 352 28.42 11.96 9.27
N ALA A 353 28.96 12.81 8.39
CA ALA A 353 29.14 14.24 8.67
C ALA A 353 27.79 14.92 8.96
N ILE A 354 26.74 14.60 8.19
CA ILE A 354 25.38 15.10 8.45
C ILE A 354 24.90 14.67 9.84
N ILE A 355 25.06 13.40 10.20
CA ILE A 355 24.65 12.90 11.52
C ILE A 355 25.43 13.62 12.63
N GLN A 356 26.75 13.74 12.50
CA GLN A 356 27.61 14.41 13.49
C GLN A 356 27.26 15.88 13.66
N ALA A 357 27.11 16.62 12.56
CA ALA A 357 26.87 18.06 12.58
C ALA A 357 25.50 18.39 13.17
N TYR A 358 24.43 17.84 12.59
CA TYR A 358 23.07 18.28 12.87
C TYR A 358 22.42 17.58 14.07
N TYR A 359 22.89 16.38 14.43
CA TYR A 359 22.28 15.55 15.48
C TYR A 359 23.26 15.18 16.59
N GLY A 360 24.55 15.07 16.28
CA GLY A 360 25.62 14.82 17.25
C GLY A 360 26.20 16.09 17.90
N ASN A 361 25.73 17.28 17.50
CA ASN A 361 26.24 18.58 17.95
C ASN A 361 27.77 18.72 17.78
N ASP A 362 28.32 18.16 16.71
CA ASP A 362 29.75 18.09 16.43
C ASP A 362 30.03 18.51 14.97
N ALA A 363 29.64 19.76 14.66
CA ALA A 363 29.84 20.38 13.35
C ALA A 363 31.35 20.50 13.00
N THR A 364 32.21 20.69 14.00
CA THR A 364 33.65 20.81 13.80
C THR A 364 34.26 19.52 13.26
N SER A 365 33.97 18.37 13.88
CA SER A 365 34.48 17.10 13.36
C SER A 365 33.85 16.73 12.03
N ALA A 366 32.59 17.10 11.79
CA ALA A 366 31.93 16.90 10.51
C ALA A 366 32.62 17.68 9.37
N ALA A 367 32.94 18.95 9.59
CA ALA A 367 33.68 19.77 8.63
C ALA A 367 35.07 19.18 8.34
N GLN A 368 35.82 18.79 9.38
CA GLN A 368 37.14 18.16 9.23
C GLN A 368 37.09 16.84 8.43
N LEU A 369 36.03 16.05 8.64
CA LEU A 369 35.81 14.81 7.88
C LEU A 369 35.56 15.11 6.40
N LEU A 370 34.75 16.11 6.09
CA LEU A 370 34.44 16.52 4.72
C LEU A 370 35.65 17.16 4.02
N ASP A 371 36.45 17.97 4.72
CA ASP A 371 37.73 18.48 4.21
C ASP A 371 38.68 17.34 3.84
N SER A 372 38.77 16.33 4.73
CA SER A 372 39.56 15.13 4.46
C SER A 372 39.03 14.37 3.24
N CYS A 373 37.72 14.37 2.99
CA CYS A 373 37.15 13.83 1.76
C CYS A 373 37.58 14.64 0.54
N LEU A 374 37.55 15.98 0.58
CA LEU A 374 37.97 16.82 -0.56
C LEU A 374 39.44 16.62 -0.93
N ALA A 375 40.30 16.31 0.04
CA ALA A 375 41.71 16.01 -0.19
C ALA A 375 41.97 14.63 -0.82
N MET A 376 40.94 13.81 -1.01
CA MET A 376 41.08 12.44 -1.52
C MET A 376 41.41 12.42 -3.02
N SER A 377 42.37 11.58 -3.40
CA SER A 377 42.74 11.38 -4.80
C SER A 377 41.67 10.58 -5.57
N GLY A 378 41.39 10.97 -6.82
CA GLY A 378 40.54 10.19 -7.73
C GLY A 378 39.04 10.39 -7.56
N LEU A 379 38.62 11.45 -6.85
CA LEU A 379 37.23 11.90 -6.83
C LEU A 379 36.79 12.41 -8.20
N THR A 380 35.58 12.03 -8.60
CA THR A 380 34.90 12.66 -9.74
C THR A 380 34.51 14.09 -9.40
N ASP A 381 34.27 14.94 -10.40
CA ASP A 381 33.87 16.32 -10.15
C ASP A 381 32.51 16.38 -9.43
N MET A 382 31.58 15.47 -9.76
CA MET A 382 30.32 15.31 -9.04
C MET A 382 30.54 14.96 -7.56
N GLN A 383 31.44 14.02 -7.25
CA GLN A 383 31.76 13.69 -5.85
C GLN A 383 32.36 14.88 -5.10
N LYS A 384 33.21 15.68 -5.75
CA LYS A 384 33.74 16.91 -5.15
C LYS A 384 32.62 17.91 -4.89
N ALA A 385 31.70 18.12 -5.83
CA ALA A 385 30.56 19.01 -5.66
C ALA A 385 29.66 18.56 -4.49
N GLU A 386 29.35 17.27 -4.41
CA GLU A 386 28.59 16.68 -3.31
C GLU A 386 29.24 16.89 -1.93
N VAL A 387 30.57 16.71 -1.83
CA VAL A 387 31.30 16.95 -0.59
C VAL A 387 31.36 18.44 -0.27
N LYS A 388 31.63 19.31 -1.26
CA LYS A 388 31.60 20.78 -1.09
C LYS A 388 30.22 21.26 -0.63
N MET A 389 29.14 20.69 -1.16
CA MET A 389 27.77 20.99 -0.76
C MET A 389 27.57 20.70 0.72
N SER A 390 27.90 19.47 1.13
CA SER A 390 27.78 19.06 2.54
C SER A 390 28.68 19.89 3.46
N LEU A 391 29.87 20.28 3.01
CA LEU A 391 30.78 21.13 3.79
C LEU A 391 30.21 22.55 3.94
N ALA A 392 29.68 23.13 2.87
CA ALA A 392 29.02 24.43 2.90
C ALA A 392 27.82 24.43 3.86
N ASP A 393 26.99 23.37 3.83
CA ASP A 393 25.86 23.23 4.74
C ASP A 393 26.31 23.20 6.22
N VAL A 394 27.40 22.48 6.52
CA VAL A 394 28.00 22.45 7.88
C VAL A 394 28.61 23.80 8.26
N LEU A 395 29.19 24.55 7.31
CA LEU A 395 29.72 25.89 7.57
C LEU A 395 28.61 26.89 7.90
N VAL A 396 27.44 26.80 7.25
CA VAL A 396 26.25 27.60 7.61
C VAL A 396 25.86 27.33 9.06
N LEU A 397 25.83 26.05 9.45
CA LEU A 397 25.56 25.62 10.83
C LEU A 397 26.58 26.21 11.83
N GLN A 398 27.84 26.39 11.41
CA GLN A 398 28.91 27.03 12.19
C GLN A 398 28.93 28.56 12.13
N ASN A 399 27.96 29.18 11.44
CA ASN A 399 27.90 30.62 11.18
C ASN A 399 29.03 31.18 10.28
N ASP A 400 29.71 30.32 9.51
CA ASP A 400 30.66 30.74 8.46
C ASP A 400 29.98 30.80 7.09
N ILE A 401 29.00 31.70 6.99
CA ILE A 401 28.11 31.82 5.83
C ILE A 401 28.82 32.26 4.54
N TRP A 402 29.94 32.97 4.66
CA TRP A 402 30.70 33.47 3.51
C TRP A 402 31.56 32.38 2.87
N GLN A 403 32.20 31.55 3.69
CA GLN A 403 32.91 30.38 3.18
C GLN A 403 31.92 29.37 2.57
N ALA A 404 30.74 29.19 3.18
CA ALA A 404 29.66 28.40 2.59
C ALA A 404 29.22 28.94 1.22
N SER A 405 28.97 30.26 1.12
CA SER A 405 28.63 30.94 -0.14
C SER A 405 29.68 30.70 -1.24
N LEU A 406 30.97 30.75 -0.91
CA LEU A 406 32.04 30.48 -1.87
C LEU A 406 31.95 29.06 -2.43
N TYR A 407 31.73 28.06 -1.58
CA TYR A 407 31.55 26.68 -2.03
C TYR A 407 30.30 26.51 -2.90
N TYR A 408 29.17 27.09 -2.51
CA TYR A 408 27.96 27.04 -3.32
C TYR A 408 28.16 27.70 -4.70
N MET A 409 28.82 28.86 -4.76
CA MET A 409 29.14 29.52 -6.03
C MET A 409 30.07 28.70 -6.92
N GLN A 410 31.04 27.99 -6.33
CA GLN A 410 31.90 27.09 -7.10
C GLN A 410 31.10 25.96 -7.73
N ILE A 411 30.17 25.36 -6.97
CA ILE A 411 29.31 24.27 -7.46
C ILE A 411 28.38 24.78 -8.56
N ASP A 412 27.67 25.90 -8.34
CA ASP A 412 26.79 26.52 -9.35
C ASP A 412 27.55 26.82 -10.66
N LYS A 413 28.77 27.38 -10.56
CA LYS A 413 29.60 27.67 -11.72
C LYS A 413 30.02 26.41 -12.50
N GLU A 414 30.39 25.36 -11.78
CA GLU A 414 30.88 24.10 -12.37
C GLU A 414 29.73 23.24 -12.94
N PHE A 415 28.56 23.30 -12.31
CA PHE A 415 27.40 22.44 -12.57
C PHE A 415 26.14 23.22 -12.99
N LYS A 416 26.32 24.31 -13.74
CA LYS A 416 25.30 25.32 -14.05
C LYS A 416 23.93 24.81 -14.53
N TYR A 417 23.91 23.68 -15.23
CA TYR A 417 22.69 23.11 -15.83
C TYR A 417 22.23 21.82 -15.14
N GLU A 418 22.95 21.40 -14.09
CA GLU A 418 22.66 20.18 -13.35
C GLU A 418 21.91 20.49 -12.06
N THR A 419 21.23 19.49 -11.51
CA THR A 419 20.43 19.63 -10.29
C THR A 419 21.26 20.10 -9.10
N VAL A 420 22.49 19.60 -8.95
CA VAL A 420 23.41 20.00 -7.87
C VAL A 420 23.82 21.47 -7.97
N GLY A 421 23.98 22.01 -9.18
CA GLY A 421 24.28 23.43 -9.39
C GLY A 421 23.09 24.32 -9.07
N HIS A 422 21.88 23.92 -9.49
CA HIS A 422 20.65 24.61 -9.11
C HIS A 422 20.43 24.62 -7.59
N GLU A 423 20.71 23.50 -6.91
CA GLU A 423 20.61 23.41 -5.45
C GLU A 423 21.61 24.35 -4.78
N ALA A 424 22.87 24.36 -5.27
CA ALA A 424 23.90 25.24 -4.74
C ALA A 424 23.53 26.71 -4.94
N LYS A 425 23.00 27.07 -6.10
CA LYS A 425 22.52 28.41 -6.39
C LYS A 425 21.38 28.83 -5.46
N PHE A 426 20.44 27.93 -5.17
CA PHE A 426 19.35 28.19 -4.22
C PHE A 426 19.88 28.42 -2.81
N LYS A 427 20.75 27.53 -2.32
CA LYS A 427 21.39 27.69 -1.00
C LYS A 427 22.22 28.95 -0.91
N ASN A 428 22.91 29.34 -1.99
CA ASN A 428 23.64 30.61 -2.06
C ASN A 428 22.68 31.81 -1.98
N ALA A 429 21.54 31.78 -2.68
CA ALA A 429 20.52 32.82 -2.59
C ALA A 429 20.00 32.97 -1.15
N ARG A 430 19.87 31.86 -0.41
CA ARG A 430 19.53 31.89 1.03
C ARG A 430 20.57 32.61 1.87
N ILE A 431 21.87 32.49 1.56
CA ILE A 431 22.92 33.25 2.27
C ILE A 431 22.68 34.76 2.15
N PHE A 432 22.43 35.26 0.95
CA PHE A 432 22.14 36.69 0.74
C PHE A 432 20.83 37.12 1.39
N TYR A 433 19.83 36.24 1.41
CA TYR A 433 18.61 36.45 2.18
C TYR A 433 18.90 36.61 3.67
N TYR A 434 19.73 35.74 4.27
CA TYR A 434 20.11 35.85 5.68
C TYR A 434 20.93 37.10 6.01
N ASP A 435 21.74 37.55 5.06
CA ASP A 435 22.53 38.80 5.18
C ASP A 435 21.66 40.07 5.06
N GLY A 436 20.43 39.94 4.53
CA GLY A 436 19.50 41.04 4.31
C GLY A 436 19.63 41.69 2.92
N ASP A 437 20.45 41.14 2.02
CA ASP A 437 20.51 41.54 0.61
C ASP A 437 19.38 40.86 -0.18
N PHE A 438 18.15 41.25 0.14
CA PHE A 438 16.93 40.67 -0.42
C PHE A 438 16.80 40.88 -1.93
N LEU A 439 17.31 42.01 -2.45
CA LEU A 439 17.26 42.30 -3.88
C LEU A 439 18.20 41.37 -4.65
N PHE A 440 19.41 41.14 -4.13
CA PHE A 440 20.30 40.15 -4.75
C PHE A 440 19.73 38.75 -4.63
N ALA A 441 19.22 38.35 -3.45
CA ALA A 441 18.56 37.06 -3.26
C ALA A 441 17.44 36.85 -4.29
N GLN A 442 16.57 37.85 -4.48
CA GLN A 442 15.50 37.79 -5.48
C GLN A 442 16.00 37.62 -6.90
N SER A 443 17.05 38.34 -7.29
CA SER A 443 17.64 38.19 -8.63
C SER A 443 18.10 36.75 -8.91
N GLN A 444 18.58 36.03 -7.89
CA GLN A 444 18.98 34.64 -8.02
C GLN A 444 17.77 33.69 -8.07
N LEU A 445 16.75 33.96 -7.25
CA LEU A 445 15.51 33.17 -7.20
C LEU A 445 14.69 33.29 -8.48
N ASP A 446 14.67 34.46 -9.12
CA ASP A 446 14.01 34.68 -10.42
C ASP A 446 14.54 33.76 -11.51
N VAL A 447 15.84 33.49 -11.52
CA VAL A 447 16.45 32.53 -12.45
C VAL A 447 16.05 31.10 -12.10
N LEU A 448 15.96 30.75 -10.82
CA LEU A 448 15.63 29.40 -10.35
C LEU A 448 14.15 29.03 -10.56
N LYS A 449 13.23 29.99 -10.47
CA LYS A 449 11.80 29.79 -10.78
C LYS A 449 11.57 29.34 -12.23
N GLN A 450 12.50 29.66 -13.14
CA GLN A 450 12.46 29.24 -14.54
C GLN A 450 13.17 27.90 -14.80
N SER A 451 13.74 27.27 -13.76
CA SER A 451 14.46 26.00 -13.88
C SER A 451 13.53 24.82 -14.17
N THR A 452 14.04 23.83 -14.92
CA THR A 452 13.31 22.59 -15.22
C THR A 452 13.21 21.64 -14.01
N SER A 453 13.99 21.87 -12.95
CA SER A 453 13.89 21.11 -11.69
C SER A 453 12.69 21.56 -10.87
N LYS A 454 11.59 20.81 -10.94
CA LYS A 454 10.32 21.14 -10.26
C LYS A 454 10.47 21.41 -8.76
N LEU A 455 11.29 20.61 -8.06
CA LEU A 455 11.46 20.75 -6.61
C LEU A 455 12.18 22.06 -6.24
N ILE A 456 13.30 22.34 -6.90
CA ILE A 456 14.07 23.57 -6.63
C ILE A 456 13.29 24.81 -7.06
N ALA A 457 12.53 24.73 -8.16
CA ALA A 457 11.65 25.82 -8.59
C ALA A 457 10.57 26.13 -7.54
N ASN A 458 9.99 25.11 -6.90
CA ASN A 458 9.00 25.29 -5.83
C ASN A 458 9.61 25.95 -4.59
N ASP A 459 10.76 25.48 -4.12
CA ASP A 459 11.43 26.06 -2.95
C ASP A 459 11.88 27.51 -3.22
N ALA A 460 12.42 27.76 -4.42
CA ALA A 460 12.79 29.10 -4.86
C ALA A 460 11.56 30.02 -4.97
N MET A 461 10.42 29.50 -5.44
CA MET A 461 9.17 30.25 -5.51
C MET A 461 8.65 30.61 -4.11
N LYS A 462 8.66 29.68 -3.15
CA LYS A 462 8.25 29.94 -1.76
C LYS A 462 9.08 31.06 -1.13
N LEU A 463 10.41 30.98 -1.23
CA LEU A 463 11.28 32.03 -0.70
C LEU A 463 11.12 33.37 -1.45
N SER A 464 10.90 33.33 -2.76
CA SER A 464 10.70 34.53 -3.57
C SER A 464 9.39 35.25 -3.22
N ILE A 465 8.30 34.50 -2.98
CA ILE A 465 7.02 35.05 -2.52
C ILE A 465 7.17 35.65 -1.12
N LEU A 466 7.77 34.92 -0.18
CA LEU A 466 8.05 35.41 1.17
C LEU A 466 8.76 36.77 1.14
N ILE A 467 9.80 36.90 0.31
CA ILE A 467 10.54 38.14 0.16
C ILE A 467 9.68 39.23 -0.49
N THR A 468 9.01 38.96 -1.62
CA THR A 468 8.20 39.97 -2.33
C THR A 468 7.08 40.52 -1.46
N ASP A 469 6.35 39.65 -0.76
CA ASP A 469 5.14 40.01 -0.03
C ASP A 469 5.46 40.83 1.22
N ASN A 470 6.67 40.67 1.77
CA ASN A 470 7.07 41.30 3.03
C ASN A 470 8.08 42.45 2.89
N LEU A 471 8.73 42.61 1.73
CA LEU A 471 9.66 43.73 1.52
C LEU A 471 8.98 45.11 1.53
N GLY A 472 7.74 45.22 1.06
CA GLY A 472 7.06 46.51 0.90
C GLY A 472 6.28 47.00 2.12
N LEU A 473 6.23 46.20 3.21
CA LEU A 473 5.31 46.42 4.32
C LEU A 473 5.85 47.40 5.38
N ASP A 474 7.17 47.51 5.51
CA ASP A 474 7.84 48.48 6.39
C ASP A 474 8.87 49.34 5.64
N SER A 475 9.08 50.59 6.10
CA SER A 475 9.89 51.57 5.36
C SER A 475 11.41 51.30 5.38
N ASN A 476 11.86 50.29 6.14
CA ASN A 476 13.28 50.03 6.37
C ASN A 476 13.64 48.53 6.49
N TYR A 477 12.76 47.62 6.06
CA TYR A 477 13.01 46.16 6.05
C TYR A 477 13.39 45.60 7.43
N THR A 478 13.01 46.25 8.53
CA THR A 478 13.45 45.85 9.87
C THR A 478 12.85 44.50 10.25
N ALA A 479 11.54 44.34 10.06
CA ALA A 479 10.86 43.09 10.37
C ALA A 479 11.42 41.93 9.53
N MET A 480 11.62 42.18 8.23
CA MET A 480 12.16 41.20 7.30
C MET A 480 13.61 40.79 7.62
N ASN A 481 14.46 41.74 8.01
CA ASN A 481 15.84 41.45 8.44
C ASN A 481 15.89 40.62 9.73
N LEU A 482 15.03 40.92 10.71
CA LEU A 482 14.94 40.11 11.93
C LEU A 482 14.44 38.70 11.60
N PHE A 483 13.46 38.58 10.71
CA PHE A 483 12.93 37.29 10.28
C PHE A 483 14.00 36.45 9.58
N ALA A 484 14.73 37.02 8.62
CA ALA A 484 15.80 36.31 7.91
C ALA A 484 16.93 35.85 8.85
N LYS A 485 17.29 36.66 9.84
CA LYS A 485 18.24 36.27 10.90
C LYS A 485 17.69 35.13 11.77
N ALA A 486 16.38 35.11 12.04
CA ALA A 486 15.76 34.02 12.78
C ALA A 486 15.76 32.72 11.97
N ASP A 487 15.50 32.79 10.66
CA ASP A 487 15.63 31.65 9.75
C ASP A 487 17.07 31.11 9.71
N LEU A 488 18.10 31.98 9.70
CA LEU A 488 19.50 31.54 9.81
C LEU A 488 19.76 30.80 11.13
N LEU A 489 19.24 31.32 12.26
CA LEU A 489 19.37 30.66 13.56
C LEU A 489 18.68 29.29 13.58
N LEU A 490 17.58 29.10 12.82
CA LEU A 490 16.96 27.79 12.65
C LEU A 490 17.87 26.83 11.86
N GLU A 491 18.46 27.27 10.75
CA GLU A 491 19.43 26.46 10.00
C GLU A 491 20.65 26.09 10.85
N GLN A 492 21.02 26.95 11.79
CA GLN A 492 22.08 26.72 12.76
C GLN A 492 21.64 25.84 13.95
N HIS A 493 20.43 25.30 13.93
CA HIS A 493 19.84 24.51 15.01
C HIS A 493 19.82 25.27 16.36
N GLN A 494 19.91 26.60 16.33
CA GLN A 494 19.79 27.48 17.50
C GLN A 494 18.32 27.85 17.74
N PHE A 495 17.47 26.82 17.89
CA PHE A 495 16.01 26.97 17.93
C PHE A 495 15.52 27.97 18.98
N SER A 496 16.11 27.94 20.18
CA SER A 496 15.73 28.87 21.26
C SER A 496 16.05 30.32 20.93
N ALA A 497 17.16 30.58 20.23
CA ALA A 497 17.54 31.93 19.82
C ALA A 497 16.65 32.43 18.68
N ALA A 498 16.37 31.56 17.69
CA ALA A 498 15.44 31.85 16.61
C ALA A 498 14.05 32.22 17.14
N PHE A 499 13.53 31.45 18.10
CA PHE A 499 12.19 31.68 18.66
C PHE A 499 12.09 33.04 19.36
N LYS A 500 13.10 33.43 20.13
CA LYS A 500 13.17 34.76 20.76
C LYS A 500 13.13 35.88 19.72
N LEU A 501 13.83 35.69 18.60
CA LEU A 501 13.86 36.69 17.53
C LEU A 501 12.50 36.80 16.83
N TYR A 502 11.85 35.68 16.55
CA TYR A 502 10.48 35.67 16.05
C TYR A 502 9.48 36.32 17.02
N ASP A 503 9.59 36.04 18.33
CA ASP A 503 8.72 36.65 19.34
C ASP A 503 8.93 38.17 19.39
N THR A 504 10.17 38.63 19.24
CA THR A 504 10.49 40.06 19.13
C THR A 504 9.78 40.72 17.94
N ILE A 505 9.69 40.04 16.80
CA ILE A 505 8.99 40.54 15.61
C ILE A 505 7.49 40.68 15.90
N ASN A 506 6.87 39.67 16.51
CA ASN A 506 5.45 39.71 16.84
C ASN A 506 5.11 40.80 17.87
N GLU A 507 6.00 41.05 18.84
CA GLU A 507 5.83 42.12 19.83
C GLU A 507 6.01 43.51 19.23
N ALA A 508 7.03 43.69 18.38
CA ALA A 508 7.35 44.98 17.76
C ALA A 508 6.44 45.33 16.57
N PHE A 509 5.92 44.31 15.86
CA PHE A 509 5.09 44.46 14.66
C PHE A 509 3.84 43.56 14.68
N PRO A 510 2.88 43.75 15.61
CA PRO A 510 1.76 42.81 15.83
C PRO A 510 0.80 42.58 14.65
N TYR A 511 0.80 43.47 13.65
CA TYR A 511 -0.08 43.40 12.46
C TYR A 511 0.70 43.15 11.17
N HIS A 512 1.96 42.72 11.26
CA HIS A 512 2.76 42.40 10.08
C HIS A 512 2.33 41.05 9.49
N GLY A 513 2.37 40.92 8.16
CA GLY A 513 2.09 39.68 7.44
C GLY A 513 3.13 38.57 7.60
N LEU A 514 3.99 38.65 8.62
CA LEU A 514 4.97 37.61 8.95
C LEU A 514 4.49 36.69 10.09
N ALA A 515 3.35 36.99 10.74
CA ALA A 515 2.91 36.26 11.91
C ALA A 515 2.61 34.77 11.63
N ASP A 516 1.95 34.49 10.52
CA ASP A 516 1.69 33.14 10.02
C ASP A 516 2.98 32.42 9.59
N GLU A 517 3.88 33.11 8.90
CA GLU A 517 5.21 32.61 8.54
C GLU A 517 6.03 32.25 9.78
N ILE A 518 5.97 33.07 10.83
CA ILE A 518 6.61 32.79 12.13
C ILE A 518 6.05 31.50 12.72
N TYR A 519 4.73 31.32 12.75
CA TYR A 519 4.14 30.10 13.26
C TYR A 519 4.55 28.87 12.43
N LEU A 520 4.63 29.02 11.11
CA LEU A 520 5.08 27.95 10.22
C LEU A 520 6.53 27.56 10.51
N ARG A 521 7.44 28.53 10.65
CA ARG A 521 8.85 28.30 11.00
C ARG A 521 8.99 27.63 12.37
N LYS A 522 8.21 28.06 13.36
CA LYS A 522 8.19 27.43 14.70
C LYS A 522 7.67 26.00 14.64
N ALA A 523 6.62 25.73 13.85
CA ALA A 523 6.13 24.38 13.64
C ALA A 523 7.20 23.48 13.01
N GLN A 524 7.85 23.94 11.93
CA GLN A 524 8.93 23.20 11.25
C GLN A 524 10.10 22.93 12.19
N ALA A 525 10.50 23.89 13.01
CA ALA A 525 11.54 23.72 14.02
C ALA A 525 11.19 22.65 15.07
N MET A 526 9.90 22.56 15.46
CA MET A 526 9.43 21.51 16.36
C MET A 526 9.41 20.13 15.69
N GLN A 527 8.98 20.06 14.42
CA GLN A 527 9.07 18.83 13.62
C GLN A 527 10.52 18.35 13.46
N GLN A 528 11.47 19.26 13.22
CA GLN A 528 12.89 18.92 13.13
C GLN A 528 13.45 18.29 14.41
N GLN A 529 12.93 18.71 15.57
CA GLN A 529 13.27 18.16 16.88
C GLN A 529 12.47 16.89 17.25
N GLY A 530 11.56 16.43 16.39
CA GLY A 530 10.65 15.31 16.70
C GLY A 530 9.58 15.65 17.74
N LYS A 531 9.34 16.94 18.01
CA LYS A 531 8.34 17.44 18.96
C LYS A 531 7.00 17.67 18.25
N TRP A 532 6.38 16.58 17.84
CA TRP A 532 5.21 16.60 16.97
C TRP A 532 3.99 17.31 17.59
N GLU A 533 3.76 17.13 18.89
CA GLU A 533 2.66 17.78 19.61
C GLU A 533 2.85 19.30 19.69
N GLU A 534 4.08 19.78 19.91
CA GLU A 534 4.38 21.21 19.91
C GLU A 534 4.24 21.82 18.50
N ALA A 535 4.60 21.06 17.46
CA ALA A 535 4.40 21.48 16.07
C ALA A 535 2.91 21.67 15.74
N VAL A 536 2.05 20.75 16.19
CA VAL A 536 0.59 20.84 16.03
C VAL A 536 0.06 22.16 16.60
N VAL A 537 0.52 22.57 17.79
CA VAL A 537 0.07 23.82 18.43
C VAL A 537 0.35 25.05 17.54
N TYR A 538 1.50 25.11 16.88
CA TYR A 538 1.83 26.24 15.99
C TYR A 538 1.04 26.19 14.68
N LEU A 539 0.87 25.01 14.08
CA LEU A 539 0.05 24.87 12.86
C LEU A 539 -1.42 25.19 13.11
N GLU A 540 -1.98 24.80 14.26
CA GLU A 540 -3.35 25.15 14.64
C GLU A 540 -3.55 26.67 14.82
N LYS A 541 -2.51 27.40 15.21
CA LYS A 541 -2.55 28.88 15.24
C LYS A 541 -2.69 29.46 13.84
N ILE A 542 -1.99 28.93 12.84
CA ILE A 542 -2.15 29.36 11.44
C ILE A 542 -3.59 29.12 11.00
N VAL A 543 -4.14 27.92 11.23
CA VAL A 543 -5.51 27.59 10.79
C VAL A 543 -6.57 28.45 11.50
N SER A 544 -6.37 28.76 12.78
CA SER A 544 -7.36 29.51 13.58
C SER A 544 -7.25 31.03 13.47
N GLN A 545 -6.06 31.57 13.25
CA GLN A 545 -5.79 33.02 13.22
C GLN A 545 -5.58 33.56 11.80
N HIS A 546 -5.15 32.70 10.88
CA HIS A 546 -4.74 33.04 9.51
C HIS A 546 -5.37 32.10 8.47
N GLY A 547 -6.58 31.59 8.73
CA GLY A 547 -7.23 30.58 7.89
C GLY A 547 -7.57 31.01 6.46
N GLU A 548 -7.51 32.31 6.16
CA GLU A 548 -7.72 32.88 4.81
C GLU A 548 -6.41 33.16 4.07
N ASP A 549 -5.25 33.07 4.73
CA ASP A 549 -3.94 33.30 4.14
C ASP A 549 -3.45 32.10 3.31
N ILE A 550 -2.47 32.35 2.44
CA ILE A 550 -1.93 31.39 1.46
C ILE A 550 -1.32 30.15 2.14
N LEU A 551 -0.92 30.23 3.41
CA LEU A 551 -0.31 29.13 4.15
C LEU A 551 -1.32 28.19 4.84
N ALA A 552 -2.61 28.56 4.88
CA ALA A 552 -3.59 27.85 5.67
C ALA A 552 -3.81 26.41 5.19
N ASP A 553 -3.85 26.18 3.87
CA ASP A 553 -4.02 24.84 3.31
C ASP A 553 -2.78 23.95 3.52
N ASP A 554 -1.58 24.51 3.34
CA ASP A 554 -0.29 23.89 3.66
C ASP A 554 -0.25 23.47 5.14
N ALA A 555 -0.71 24.33 6.06
CA ALA A 555 -0.73 24.05 7.50
C ALA A 555 -1.74 22.93 7.86
N VAL A 556 -2.94 22.96 7.27
CA VAL A 556 -3.95 21.89 7.46
C VAL A 556 -3.42 20.56 6.95
N PHE A 557 -2.72 20.54 5.81
CA PHE A 557 -2.14 19.31 5.27
C PHE A 557 -1.05 18.75 6.17
N GLN A 558 -0.14 19.60 6.65
CA GLN A 558 0.90 19.18 7.61
C GLN A 558 0.29 18.64 8.91
N LEU A 559 -0.81 19.22 9.42
CA LEU A 559 -1.54 18.67 10.56
C LEU A 559 -2.03 17.24 10.28
N GLY A 560 -2.64 17.02 9.11
CA GLY A 560 -3.05 15.69 8.66
C GLY A 560 -1.89 14.69 8.64
N GLU A 561 -0.74 15.07 8.08
CA GLU A 561 0.44 14.21 8.02
C GLU A 561 1.02 13.89 9.39
N ILE A 562 1.09 14.88 10.29
CA ILE A 562 1.59 14.66 11.66
C ILE A 562 0.70 13.67 12.41
N TYR A 563 -0.63 13.86 12.33
CA TYR A 563 -1.57 12.94 12.98
C TYR A 563 -1.53 11.53 12.36
N GLU A 564 -1.38 11.42 11.04
CA GLU A 564 -1.28 10.12 10.35
C GLU A 564 0.00 9.37 10.71
N LYS A 565 1.16 10.03 10.55
CA LYS A 565 2.47 9.34 10.51
C LYS A 565 3.20 9.34 11.84
N HIS A 566 3.01 10.37 12.66
CA HIS A 566 3.83 10.58 13.85
C HIS A 566 3.05 10.37 15.15
N LEU A 567 1.79 10.81 15.21
CA LEU A 567 0.94 10.66 16.40
C LEU A 567 0.02 9.42 16.36
N ASN A 568 0.06 8.64 15.27
CA ASN A 568 -0.75 7.44 15.06
C ASN A 568 -2.24 7.65 15.37
N ASN A 569 -2.79 8.79 14.95
CA ASN A 569 -4.19 9.17 15.13
C ASN A 569 -4.88 9.32 13.75
N PRO A 570 -5.32 8.21 13.14
CA PRO A 570 -5.92 8.21 11.81
C PRO A 570 -7.25 8.98 11.77
N GLU A 571 -8.00 9.03 12.86
CA GLU A 571 -9.27 9.75 12.95
C GLU A 571 -9.05 11.26 12.78
N LYS A 572 -8.15 11.84 13.58
CA LYS A 572 -7.79 13.26 13.43
C LYS A 572 -7.13 13.56 12.08
N ALA A 573 -6.26 12.67 11.59
CA ALA A 573 -5.67 12.85 10.27
C ALA A 573 -6.74 12.96 9.18
N ALA A 574 -7.76 12.09 9.22
CA ALA A 574 -8.88 12.11 8.31
C ALA A 574 -9.70 13.41 8.40
N GLU A 575 -9.85 14.00 9.59
CA GLU A 575 -10.51 15.30 9.77
C GLU A 575 -9.77 16.43 9.05
N TYR A 576 -8.43 16.53 9.18
CA TYR A 576 -7.66 17.58 8.51
C TYR A 576 -7.62 17.39 7.00
N TYR A 577 -7.43 16.16 6.51
CA TYR A 577 -7.52 15.90 5.06
C TYR A 577 -8.90 16.24 4.51
N LYS A 578 -9.96 15.97 5.27
CA LYS A 578 -11.32 16.37 4.91
C LYS A 578 -11.45 17.90 4.82
N LYS A 579 -10.88 18.66 5.76
CA LYS A 579 -10.90 20.14 5.70
C LYS A 579 -10.35 20.66 4.37
N ILE A 580 -9.24 20.12 3.88
CA ILE A 580 -8.68 20.53 2.57
C ILE A 580 -9.69 20.35 1.43
N LEU A 581 -10.37 19.21 1.40
CA LEU A 581 -11.31 18.88 0.32
C LEU A 581 -12.56 19.78 0.29
N PHE A 582 -12.99 20.29 1.43
CA PHE A 582 -14.26 21.03 1.54
C PHE A 582 -14.08 22.53 1.75
N GLU A 583 -13.03 22.93 2.46
CA GLU A 583 -12.76 24.32 2.86
C GLU A 583 -11.74 24.98 1.92
N PHE A 584 -10.79 24.23 1.34
CA PHE A 584 -9.71 24.75 0.49
C PHE A 584 -9.82 24.28 -0.98
N LYS A 585 -10.92 24.65 -1.65
CA LYS A 585 -11.26 24.18 -3.01
C LYS A 585 -10.23 24.52 -4.10
N GLY A 586 -9.37 25.51 -3.87
CA GLY A 586 -8.29 25.91 -4.77
C GLY A 586 -6.92 25.29 -4.44
N SER A 587 -6.82 24.48 -3.38
CA SER A 587 -5.55 23.95 -2.92
C SER A 587 -4.98 22.92 -3.91
N LEU A 588 -3.68 23.05 -4.19
CA LEU A 588 -2.92 22.08 -4.96
C LEU A 588 -2.81 20.71 -4.25
N LEU A 589 -3.10 20.66 -2.95
CA LEU A 589 -3.01 19.46 -2.12
C LEU A 589 -4.28 18.62 -2.14
N THR A 590 -5.35 19.08 -2.80
CA THR A 590 -6.67 18.41 -2.86
C THR A 590 -6.57 16.96 -3.35
N VAL A 591 -5.73 16.67 -4.35
CA VAL A 591 -5.59 15.33 -4.92
C VAL A 591 -4.94 14.36 -3.92
N GLU A 592 -3.83 14.77 -3.31
CA GLU A 592 -3.13 13.94 -2.32
C GLU A 592 -3.96 13.80 -1.04
N ALA A 593 -4.60 14.86 -0.56
CA ALA A 593 -5.49 14.80 0.59
C ALA A 593 -6.65 13.80 0.37
N ARG A 594 -7.23 13.75 -0.85
CA ARG A 594 -8.26 12.77 -1.21
C ARG A 594 -7.74 11.35 -1.15
N LYS A 595 -6.55 11.11 -1.70
CA LYS A 595 -5.90 9.79 -1.67
C LYS A 595 -5.68 9.33 -0.22
N ARG A 596 -5.06 10.16 0.61
CA ARG A 596 -4.80 9.89 2.04
C ARG A 596 -6.09 9.62 2.80
N PHE A 597 -7.10 10.46 2.62
CA PHE A 597 -8.41 10.29 3.26
C PHE A 597 -9.10 8.95 2.90
N ARG A 598 -9.03 8.52 1.62
CA ARG A 598 -9.58 7.22 1.19
C ARG A 598 -8.82 6.03 1.79
N THR A 599 -7.48 6.12 1.84
CA THR A 599 -6.64 5.10 2.48
C THR A 599 -7.00 4.95 3.96
N LEU A 600 -7.15 6.05 4.69
CA LEU A 600 -7.52 6.03 6.11
C LEU A 600 -8.94 5.46 6.36
N ARG A 601 -9.85 5.60 5.39
CA ARG A 601 -11.20 5.02 5.45
C ARG A 601 -11.24 3.51 5.13
N GLY A 602 -10.16 2.95 4.59
CA GLY A 602 -10.11 1.55 4.16
C GLY A 602 -10.74 1.29 2.78
N ASP A 603 -10.89 2.31 1.94
CA ASP A 603 -11.28 2.11 0.55
C ASP A 603 -10.13 1.39 -0.18
N ALA A 604 -10.41 0.27 -0.88
CA ALA A 604 -9.42 -0.39 -1.72
C ALA A 604 -8.88 0.59 -2.77
N ALA A 605 -7.56 0.72 -2.87
CA ALA A 605 -6.89 1.52 -3.89
C ALA A 605 -7.17 0.91 -5.26
N VAL A 606 -8.19 1.42 -5.95
CA VAL A 606 -8.29 1.24 -7.40
C VAL A 606 -7.26 2.20 -7.98
N GLU A 607 -6.27 1.68 -8.70
CA GLU A 607 -5.37 2.47 -9.52
C GLU A 607 -6.21 3.35 -10.45
N GLU A 608 -6.22 4.66 -10.20
CA GLU A 608 -6.72 5.63 -11.16
C GLU A 608 -5.63 5.75 -12.23
N ASP A 609 -5.81 5.01 -13.33
CA ASP A 609 -5.08 5.23 -14.59
C ASP A 609 -5.23 6.71 -14.98
N ILE A 610 -4.08 7.37 -15.16
CA ILE A 610 -3.93 8.77 -15.58
C ILE A 610 -4.40 8.96 -17.02
#